data_AF-A0A401REC4-F1
#
_entry.id   AF-A0A401REC4-F1
#
_cell.length_a   1.000
_cell.length_b   1.000
_cell.length_c   1.000
_cell.angle_alpha   90.00
_cell.angle_beta   90.00
_cell.angle_gamma   90.00
#
_symmetry.space_group_name_H-M   'P 1'
#
loop_
_entity.id
_entity.type
_entity.pdbx_description
1 polymer ?
#
loop_
_entity_poly.entity_id
_entity_poly.type
_entity_poly.pdbx_seq_one_letter_code
_entity_poly.pdbx_strand_id
1 'polypeptide(L)'
;MAETFYLSNIVPQNYENNAGFWNRLEMYCRELTQRYENVWVISGPLTLPVTGTDGKKSVSYQVIGKNEVAVPTHLYKIVLVQKGKAPSELLALGAFVVPNSPIGFDHQLSEYQLDLQDLERMSGITFFPALDKAKQYHNLCHVDTCKLLNFAEFTQYIAGRKVKNARTLKALEKIMGELRESRIEPDEYLQNLYLRKKQEVERKETAESGAAKPG
;
A
#
# COMPACT_ATOMS: atom_id res chain seq x y z
N MET A 1 6.11 -14.52 6.11
CA MET A 1 4.75 -13.94 5.97
C MET A 1 3.97 -14.02 7.28
N ALA A 2 3.88 -15.18 7.97
CA ALA A 2 3.08 -15.32 9.19
C ALA A 2 3.41 -14.30 10.29
N GLU A 3 4.68 -13.97 10.50
CA GLU A 3 5.12 -13.02 11.54
C GLU A 3 4.53 -11.61 11.37
N THR A 4 4.21 -11.18 10.13
CA THR A 4 3.61 -9.85 9.90
C THR A 4 2.17 -9.75 10.42
N PHE A 5 1.55 -10.87 10.79
CA PHE A 5 0.21 -10.95 11.38
C PHE A 5 0.22 -10.90 12.91
N TYR A 6 1.40 -10.87 13.55
CA TYR A 6 1.46 -10.58 14.98
C TYR A 6 0.97 -9.15 15.25
N LEU A 7 0.17 -8.98 16.31
CA LEU A 7 -0.42 -7.69 16.65
C LEU A 7 0.61 -6.63 17.05
N SER A 8 1.86 -7.02 17.32
CA SER A 8 2.99 -6.11 17.47
C SER A 8 3.32 -5.33 16.19
N ASN A 9 2.82 -5.77 15.03
CA ASN A 9 2.99 -5.15 13.71
C ASN A 9 1.68 -4.52 13.18
N ILE A 10 0.61 -4.44 13.99
CA ILE A 10 -0.70 -3.99 13.54
C ILE A 10 -1.14 -2.74 14.30
N VAL A 11 -1.76 -1.80 13.59
CA VAL A 11 -2.44 -0.63 14.16
C VAL A 11 -3.91 -0.62 13.71
N PRO A 12 -4.85 -0.06 14.51
CA PRO A 12 -6.20 0.18 14.04
C PRO A 12 -6.19 1.17 12.87
N GLN A 13 -6.50 0.68 11.67
CA GLN A 13 -6.45 1.48 10.44
C GLN A 13 -7.83 1.58 9.80
N ASN A 14 -8.17 2.75 9.28
CA ASN A 14 -9.35 2.94 8.46
C ASN A 14 -9.35 1.96 7.27
N TYR A 15 -10.45 1.26 7.05
CA TYR A 15 -10.53 0.18 6.06
C TYR A 15 -10.26 0.66 4.63
N GLU A 16 -10.82 1.81 4.24
CA GLU A 16 -10.63 2.37 2.90
C GLU A 16 -9.20 2.89 2.71
N ASN A 17 -8.60 3.47 3.76
CA ASN A 17 -7.19 3.84 3.74
C ASN A 17 -6.28 2.61 3.52
N ASN A 18 -6.49 1.57 4.33
CA ASN A 18 -5.73 0.32 4.27
C ASN A 18 -5.85 -0.35 2.90
N ALA A 19 -7.08 -0.58 2.44
CA ALA A 19 -7.33 -1.25 1.17
C ALA A 19 -7.03 -0.38 -0.06
N GLY A 20 -6.99 0.95 0.09
CA GLY A 20 -6.81 1.93 -0.97
C GLY A 20 -5.44 2.59 -0.97
N PHE A 21 -5.36 3.84 -0.50
CA PHE A 21 -4.16 4.69 -0.62
C PHE A 21 -2.92 4.07 0.03
N TRP A 22 -3.05 3.48 1.23
CA TRP A 22 -1.92 2.86 1.92
C TRP A 22 -1.37 1.66 1.16
N ASN A 23 -2.26 0.78 0.65
CA ASN A 23 -1.87 -0.33 -0.21
C ASN A 23 -1.22 0.16 -1.52
N ARG A 24 -1.71 1.24 -2.14
CA ARG A 24 -1.06 1.86 -3.32
C ARG A 24 0.36 2.32 -3.01
N LEU A 25 0.58 2.93 -1.84
CA LEU A 25 1.92 3.31 -1.37
C LEU A 25 2.82 2.09 -1.10
N GLU A 26 2.28 1.02 -0.52
CA GLU A 26 3.02 -0.24 -0.36
C GLU A 26 3.35 -0.91 -1.71
N MET A 27 2.47 -0.78 -2.71
CA MET A 27 2.73 -1.23 -4.07
C MET A 27 3.88 -0.44 -4.71
N TYR A 28 3.88 0.89 -4.57
CA TYR A 28 4.99 1.73 -5.01
C TYR A 28 6.32 1.31 -4.35
N CYS A 29 6.31 1.03 -3.04
CA CYS A 29 7.51 0.55 -2.34
C CYS A 29 8.05 -0.77 -2.93
N ARG A 30 7.16 -1.69 -3.34
CA ARG A 30 7.55 -2.92 -4.04
C ARG A 30 8.08 -2.64 -5.44
N GLU A 31 7.47 -1.71 -6.15
CA GLU A 31 7.87 -1.32 -7.51
C GLU A 31 9.28 -0.71 -7.55
N LEU A 32 9.68 0.04 -6.52
CA LEU A 32 11.04 0.58 -6.40
C LEU A 32 12.14 -0.49 -6.52
N THR A 33 11.86 -1.73 -6.13
CA THR A 33 12.84 -2.84 -6.25
C THR A 33 13.17 -3.21 -7.70
N GLN A 34 12.40 -2.73 -8.68
CA GLN A 34 12.72 -2.88 -10.10
C GLN A 34 13.78 -1.89 -10.59
N ARG A 35 14.02 -0.81 -9.83
CA ARG A 35 14.90 0.31 -10.20
C ARG A 35 16.07 0.51 -9.24
N TYR A 36 15.94 0.04 -8.01
CA TYR A 36 16.92 0.16 -6.93
C TYR A 36 17.25 -1.22 -6.37
N GLU A 37 18.54 -1.48 -6.13
CA GLU A 37 19.00 -2.76 -5.59
C GLU A 37 18.53 -2.96 -4.14
N ASN A 38 18.51 -1.88 -3.34
CA ASN A 38 18.08 -1.94 -1.95
C ASN A 38 16.98 -0.91 -1.67
N VAL A 39 15.95 -1.35 -0.94
CA VAL A 39 14.83 -0.53 -0.48
C VAL A 39 14.57 -0.84 0.99
N TRP A 40 14.75 0.16 1.86
CA TRP A 40 14.38 0.08 3.26
C TRP A 40 13.13 0.91 3.51
N VAL A 41 12.20 0.33 4.27
CA VAL A 41 10.93 0.98 4.62
C VAL A 41 10.74 0.94 6.13
N ILE A 42 10.48 2.11 6.71
CA ILE A 42 10.02 2.24 8.10
C ILE A 42 8.59 2.75 8.05
N SER A 43 7.69 2.18 8.85
CA SER A 43 6.30 2.63 8.94
C SER A 43 5.83 2.65 10.39
N GLY A 44 4.91 3.54 10.71
CA GLY A 44 4.33 3.58 12.04
C GLY A 44 3.17 4.55 12.20
N PRO A 45 2.53 4.54 13.38
CA PRO A 45 1.44 5.43 13.74
C PRO A 45 1.93 6.80 14.25
N LEU A 46 1.06 7.82 14.13
CA LEU A 46 1.18 9.13 14.77
C LEU A 46 -0.15 9.57 15.37
N THR A 47 -0.09 10.33 16.47
CA THR A 47 -1.22 11.03 17.09
C THR A 47 -0.93 12.53 17.10
N LEU A 48 -1.22 13.18 15.98
CA LEU A 48 -0.89 14.60 15.75
C LEU A 48 -1.89 15.56 16.40
N PRO A 49 -1.43 16.75 16.85
CA PRO A 49 -2.30 17.75 17.46
C PRO A 49 -3.18 18.45 16.42
N VAL A 50 -4.39 18.84 16.83
CA VAL A 50 -5.30 19.71 16.09
C VAL A 50 -5.40 21.05 16.82
N THR A 51 -5.36 22.15 16.08
CA THR A 51 -5.57 23.49 16.64
C THR A 51 -7.07 23.78 16.72
N GLY A 52 -7.59 23.99 17.92
CA GLY A 52 -8.97 24.37 18.17
C GLY A 52 -9.27 25.81 17.76
N THR A 53 -10.55 26.18 17.77
CA THR A 53 -11.02 27.55 17.45
C THR A 53 -10.50 28.59 18.45
N ASP A 54 -10.12 28.17 19.65
CA ASP A 54 -9.50 28.99 20.69
C ASP A 54 -7.97 29.15 20.52
N GLY A 55 -7.39 28.61 19.44
CA GLY A 55 -5.97 28.63 19.14
C GLY A 55 -5.14 27.63 19.93
N LYS A 56 -5.74 26.85 20.84
CA LYS A 56 -5.00 25.82 21.60
C LYS A 56 -4.82 24.57 20.77
N LYS A 57 -3.69 23.91 20.95
CA LYS A 57 -3.40 22.62 20.33
C LYS A 57 -3.70 21.49 21.30
N SER A 58 -4.47 20.51 20.87
CA SER A 58 -4.75 19.31 21.64
C SER A 58 -4.54 18.07 20.78
N VAL A 59 -4.08 16.99 21.41
CA VAL A 59 -4.01 15.66 20.80
C VAL A 59 -5.22 14.88 21.30
N SER A 60 -6.02 14.36 20.39
CA SER A 60 -7.16 13.49 20.69
C SER A 60 -7.16 12.31 19.74
N TYR A 61 -7.33 11.11 20.30
CA TYR A 61 -7.41 9.86 19.54
C TYR A 61 -8.29 8.87 20.29
N GLN A 62 -8.95 7.98 19.54
CA GLN A 62 -9.76 6.92 20.11
C GLN A 62 -8.87 5.80 20.65
N VAL A 63 -9.30 5.16 21.73
CA VAL A 63 -8.79 3.85 22.16
C VAL A 63 -9.89 2.79 22.00
N ILE A 64 -9.54 1.56 21.63
CA ILE A 64 -10.51 0.49 21.37
C ILE A 64 -10.23 -0.80 22.15
N GLY A 65 -11.30 -1.51 22.49
CA GLY A 65 -11.25 -2.80 23.19
C GLY A 65 -10.85 -2.68 24.66
N LYS A 66 -10.78 -3.84 25.35
CA LYS A 66 -10.43 -3.90 26.78
C LYS A 66 -9.00 -3.48 27.10
N ASN A 67 -8.11 -3.54 26.10
CA ASN A 67 -6.69 -3.20 26.23
C ASN A 67 -6.40 -1.77 25.76
N GLU A 68 -7.44 -0.97 25.47
CA GLU A 68 -7.33 0.44 25.11
C GLU A 68 -6.33 0.70 23.97
N VAL A 69 -6.40 -0.10 22.91
CA VAL A 69 -5.49 0.02 21.76
C VAL A 69 -5.72 1.35 21.07
N ALA A 70 -4.69 2.19 20.97
CA ALA A 70 -4.79 3.51 20.38
C ALA A 70 -5.03 3.45 18.85
N VAL A 71 -5.99 4.25 18.39
CA VAL A 71 -6.29 4.47 16.97
C VAL A 71 -5.49 5.71 16.50
N PRO A 72 -4.47 5.56 15.65
CA PRO A 72 -3.67 6.71 15.22
C PRO A 72 -4.48 7.69 14.38
N THR A 73 -4.12 8.97 14.45
CA THR A 73 -4.71 9.99 13.57
C THR A 73 -4.04 9.99 12.19
N HIS A 74 -2.76 9.63 12.14
CA HIS A 74 -1.96 9.56 10.91
C HIS A 74 -1.06 8.33 10.90
N LEU A 75 -0.61 7.94 9.71
CA LEU A 75 0.41 6.93 9.49
C LEU A 75 1.58 7.57 8.77
N TYR A 76 2.80 7.15 9.09
CA TYR A 76 3.98 7.58 8.37
C TYR A 76 4.65 6.42 7.65
N LYS A 77 5.31 6.74 6.54
CA LYS A 77 6.22 5.84 5.85
C LYS A 77 7.49 6.58 5.45
N ILE A 78 8.64 5.99 5.72
CA ILE A 78 9.94 6.48 5.26
C ILE A 78 10.49 5.42 4.32
N VAL A 79 10.90 5.85 3.14
CA VAL A 79 11.45 5.00 2.10
C VAL A 79 12.86 5.48 1.79
N LEU A 80 13.84 4.63 2.02
CA LEU A 80 15.24 4.85 1.67
C LEU A 80 15.60 3.88 0.55
N VAL A 81 16.14 4.37 -0.55
CA VAL A 81 16.54 3.57 -1.71
C VAL A 81 18.00 3.78 -2.04
N GLN A 82 18.63 2.73 -2.54
CA GLN A 82 20.01 2.74 -3.01
C GLN A 82 20.12 2.01 -4.35
N LYS A 83 20.73 2.67 -5.35
CA LYS A 83 20.81 2.12 -6.73
C LYS A 83 21.75 0.92 -6.85
N GLY A 84 22.75 0.82 -5.99
CA GLY A 84 23.65 -0.33 -5.86
C GLY A 84 24.56 -0.24 -4.65
N LYS A 85 25.57 -1.10 -4.53
CA LYS A 85 26.29 -1.34 -3.27
C LYS A 85 27.41 -0.35 -2.95
N ALA A 86 27.93 0.41 -3.92
CA ALA A 86 29.08 1.27 -3.65
C ALA A 86 28.67 2.57 -2.91
N PRO A 87 29.52 3.11 -2.02
CA PRO A 87 29.23 4.36 -1.28
C PRO A 87 28.99 5.60 -2.15
N SER A 88 29.46 5.58 -3.41
CA SER A 88 29.29 6.65 -4.38
C SER A 88 27.96 6.56 -5.16
N GLU A 89 27.18 5.50 -4.94
CA GLU A 89 25.93 5.31 -5.67
C GLU A 89 24.77 6.10 -5.06
N LEU A 90 23.79 6.40 -5.92
CA LEU A 90 22.63 7.20 -5.57
C LEU A 90 21.92 6.63 -4.33
N LEU A 91 21.84 7.46 -3.29
CA LEU A 91 21.01 7.26 -2.12
C LEU A 91 19.89 8.30 -2.12
N ALA A 92 18.64 7.86 -2.02
CA ALA A 92 17.50 8.76 -1.98
C ALA A 92 16.49 8.39 -0.89
N LEU A 93 15.86 9.40 -0.31
CA LEU A 93 14.92 9.24 0.80
C LEU A 93 13.65 10.05 0.57
N GLY A 94 12.50 9.46 0.91
CA GLY A 94 11.23 10.15 1.02
C GLY A 94 10.56 9.81 2.35
N ALA A 95 10.10 10.82 3.09
CA ALA A 95 9.25 10.65 4.25
C ALA A 95 7.84 11.14 3.90
N PHE A 96 6.83 10.37 4.31
CA PHE A 96 5.43 10.62 3.99
C PHE A 96 4.57 10.47 5.25
N VAL A 97 3.62 11.38 5.46
CA VAL A 97 2.62 11.32 6.54
C VAL A 97 1.23 11.45 5.94
N VAL A 98 0.41 10.41 6.09
CA VAL A 98 -0.96 10.37 5.57
C VAL A 98 -1.97 10.27 6.71
N PRO A 99 -3.15 10.90 6.59
CA PRO A 99 -4.21 10.74 7.59
C PRO A 99 -4.74 9.30 7.60
N ASN A 100 -5.14 8.81 8.78
CA ASN A 100 -5.81 7.52 8.96
C ASN A 100 -7.30 7.62 8.60
N SER A 101 -7.58 8.07 7.38
CA SER A 101 -8.91 8.31 6.81
C SER A 101 -8.93 7.93 5.33
N PRO A 102 -10.11 7.83 4.67
CA PRO A 102 -10.17 7.62 3.23
C PRO A 102 -9.41 8.72 2.48
N ILE A 103 -8.66 8.32 1.44
CA ILE A 103 -7.94 9.22 0.53
C ILE A 103 -8.19 8.73 -0.90
N GLY A 104 -8.68 9.65 -1.75
CA GLY A 104 -9.06 9.37 -3.12
C GLY A 104 -7.89 9.20 -4.10
N PHE A 105 -8.21 9.04 -5.38
CA PHE A 105 -7.25 8.94 -6.48
C PHE A 105 -6.80 10.30 -7.02
N ASP A 106 -7.47 11.37 -6.62
CA ASP A 106 -7.18 12.77 -6.94
C ASP A 106 -6.00 13.34 -6.15
N HIS A 107 -5.55 12.65 -5.10
CA HIS A 107 -4.38 13.03 -4.32
C HIS A 107 -3.11 12.28 -4.75
N GLN A 108 -2.03 13.04 -4.93
CA GLN A 108 -0.70 12.54 -5.27
C GLN A 108 0.13 12.26 -4.01
N LEU A 109 1.08 11.31 -4.08
CA LEU A 109 1.93 10.96 -2.94
C LEU A 109 2.76 12.15 -2.43
N SER A 110 3.22 13.01 -3.34
CA SER A 110 4.03 14.19 -3.02
C SER A 110 3.29 15.21 -2.13
N GLU A 111 1.95 15.22 -2.14
CA GLU A 111 1.15 16.09 -1.24
C GLU A 111 1.34 15.71 0.24
N TYR A 112 1.72 14.47 0.50
CA TYR A 112 1.96 13.94 1.84
C TYR A 112 3.44 13.86 2.20
N GLN A 113 4.33 14.36 1.32
CA GLN A 113 5.75 14.37 1.56
C GLN A 113 6.13 15.49 2.52
N LEU A 114 7.07 15.20 3.42
CA LEU A 114 7.66 16.15 4.36
C LEU A 114 9.14 15.86 4.55
N ASP A 115 9.84 16.79 5.19
CA ASP A 115 11.23 16.59 5.58
C ASP A 115 11.36 15.52 6.66
N LEU A 116 12.43 14.74 6.60
CA LEU A 116 12.70 13.70 7.59
C LEU A 116 12.77 14.31 9.00
N GLN A 117 13.38 15.48 9.14
CA GLN A 117 13.53 16.18 10.42
C GLN A 117 12.19 16.58 11.04
N ASP A 118 11.20 16.94 10.22
CA ASP A 118 9.86 17.25 10.72
C ASP A 118 9.15 15.98 11.21
N LEU A 119 9.28 14.87 10.48
CA LEU A 119 8.77 13.58 10.94
C LEU A 119 9.47 13.11 12.23
N GLU A 120 10.78 13.30 12.37
CA GLU A 120 11.51 13.02 13.61
C GLU A 120 10.98 13.86 14.78
N ARG A 121 10.71 15.16 14.55
CA ARG A 121 10.10 16.04 15.55
C ARG A 121 8.69 15.60 15.95
N MET A 122 7.89 15.15 14.98
CA MET A 122 6.51 14.70 15.20
C MET A 122 6.43 13.34 15.91
N SER A 123 7.36 12.44 15.62
CA SER A 123 7.38 11.07 16.15
C SER A 123 8.20 10.92 17.44
N GLY A 124 9.16 11.81 17.68
CA GLY A 124 10.15 11.66 18.76
C GLY A 124 11.19 10.57 18.48
N ILE A 125 11.30 10.09 17.23
CA ILE A 125 12.20 9.01 16.84
C ILE A 125 13.32 9.58 15.97
N THR A 126 14.55 9.07 16.14
CA THR A 126 15.63 9.29 15.17
C THR A 126 15.66 8.12 14.19
N PHE A 127 15.37 8.39 12.92
CA PHE A 127 15.39 7.39 11.86
C PHE A 127 16.75 7.33 11.18
N PHE A 128 17.15 6.12 10.81
CA PHE A 128 18.45 5.83 10.18
C PHE A 128 19.62 6.54 10.89
N PRO A 129 19.87 6.31 12.19
CA PRO A 129 20.91 7.03 12.94
C PRO A 129 22.33 6.78 12.42
N ALA A 130 22.56 5.67 11.70
CA ALA A 130 23.82 5.37 11.04
C ALA A 130 23.99 6.09 9.69
N LEU A 131 22.93 6.70 9.16
CA LEU A 131 23.01 7.50 7.95
C LEU A 131 23.66 8.84 8.31
N ASP A 132 24.76 9.15 7.63
CA ASP A 132 25.40 10.47 7.73
C ASP A 132 24.50 11.52 7.06
N LYS A 133 23.63 12.14 7.86
CA LYS A 133 22.68 13.16 7.40
C LYS A 133 23.37 14.46 6.95
N ALA A 134 24.67 14.62 7.23
CA ALA A 134 25.46 15.73 6.71
C ALA A 134 25.92 15.47 5.26
N LYS A 135 25.98 14.20 4.84
CA LYS A 135 26.14 13.85 3.43
C LYS A 135 24.81 14.00 2.70
N GLN A 136 24.88 14.51 1.49
CA GLN A 136 23.70 14.76 0.67
C GLN A 136 23.12 13.44 0.17
N TYR A 137 21.94 13.07 0.69
CA TYR A 137 21.04 12.13 0.01
C TYR A 137 20.04 12.92 -0.84
N HIS A 138 19.52 12.28 -1.88
CA HIS A 138 18.55 12.91 -2.77
C HIS A 138 17.13 12.77 -2.24
N ASN A 139 16.26 13.71 -2.59
CA ASN A 139 14.82 13.54 -2.39
C ASN A 139 14.31 12.44 -3.33
N LEU A 140 13.64 11.41 -2.78
CA LEU A 140 13.11 10.29 -3.55
C LEU A 140 12.18 10.73 -4.69
N CYS A 141 11.30 11.71 -4.47
CA CYS A 141 10.34 12.19 -5.47
C CYS A 141 10.96 13.12 -6.53
N HIS A 142 12.24 13.49 -6.37
CA HIS A 142 12.99 14.17 -7.43
C HIS A 142 13.74 13.20 -8.34
N VAL A 143 14.11 12.01 -7.84
CA VAL A 143 14.89 11.01 -8.58
C VAL A 143 14.06 9.81 -9.03
N ASP A 144 12.90 9.60 -8.41
CA ASP A 144 11.86 8.66 -8.82
C ASP A 144 10.52 9.40 -8.98
N THR A 145 9.53 8.70 -9.50
CA THR A 145 8.25 9.29 -9.89
C THR A 145 7.38 9.68 -8.70
N CYS A 146 7.47 8.96 -7.58
CA CYS A 146 6.48 9.02 -6.50
C CYS A 146 5.03 8.94 -7.00
N LYS A 147 4.80 8.26 -8.13
CA LYS A 147 3.48 8.08 -8.72
C LYS A 147 2.87 6.79 -8.21
N LEU A 148 1.75 6.93 -7.51
CA LEU A 148 0.93 5.78 -7.13
C LEU A 148 0.09 5.35 -8.33
N LEU A 149 -0.27 4.06 -8.38
CA LEU A 149 -1.19 3.55 -9.39
C LEU A 149 -2.46 4.40 -9.45
N ASN A 150 -2.88 4.77 -10.64
CA ASN A 150 -4.13 5.50 -10.85
C ASN A 150 -5.35 4.57 -10.66
N PHE A 151 -6.55 5.12 -10.80
CA PHE A 151 -7.80 4.37 -10.61
C PHE A 151 -7.89 3.13 -11.52
N ALA A 152 -7.56 3.28 -12.81
CA ALA A 152 -7.66 2.19 -13.76
C ALA A 152 -6.63 1.08 -13.46
N GLU A 153 -5.37 1.45 -13.28
CA GLU A 153 -4.28 0.52 -12.96
C GLU A 153 -4.53 -0.24 -11.65
N PHE A 154 -4.97 0.47 -10.61
CA PHE A 154 -5.25 -0.14 -9.32
C PHE A 154 -6.46 -1.09 -9.40
N THR A 155 -7.52 -0.69 -10.10
CA THR A 155 -8.71 -1.54 -10.29
C THR A 155 -8.38 -2.80 -11.08
N GLN A 156 -7.58 -2.70 -12.15
CA GLN A 156 -7.07 -3.88 -12.89
C GLN A 156 -6.25 -4.80 -11.98
N TYR A 157 -5.35 -4.26 -11.17
CA TYR A 157 -4.56 -5.05 -10.22
C TYR A 157 -5.45 -5.82 -9.23
N ILE A 158 -6.45 -5.15 -8.65
CA ILE A 158 -7.41 -5.79 -7.73
C ILE A 158 -8.23 -6.86 -8.48
N ALA A 159 -8.68 -6.59 -9.70
CA ALA A 159 -9.38 -7.57 -10.52
C ALA A 159 -8.51 -8.80 -10.80
N GLY A 160 -7.22 -8.64 -11.12
CA GLY A 160 -6.28 -9.75 -11.28
C GLY A 160 -6.16 -10.62 -10.03
N ARG A 161 -6.11 -10.01 -8.84
CA ARG A 161 -6.13 -10.75 -7.56
C ARG A 161 -7.44 -11.52 -7.37
N LYS A 162 -8.58 -10.90 -7.67
CA LYS A 162 -9.90 -11.56 -7.60
C LYS A 162 -9.97 -12.73 -8.57
N VAL A 163 -9.52 -12.56 -9.82
CA VAL A 163 -9.47 -13.62 -10.86
C VAL A 163 -8.65 -14.80 -10.36
N LYS A 164 -7.42 -14.57 -9.88
CA LYS A 164 -6.54 -15.64 -9.38
C LYS A 164 -7.22 -16.52 -8.32
N ASN A 165 -8.05 -15.91 -7.48
CA ASN A 165 -8.74 -16.55 -6.35
C ASN A 165 -10.16 -17.03 -6.67
N ALA A 166 -10.69 -16.75 -7.86
CA ALA A 166 -12.04 -17.14 -8.24
C ALA A 166 -12.16 -18.68 -8.33
N ARG A 167 -13.30 -19.20 -7.88
CA ARG A 167 -13.59 -20.64 -7.81
C ARG A 167 -14.68 -21.11 -8.75
N THR A 168 -15.44 -20.18 -9.34
CA THR A 168 -16.58 -20.49 -10.22
C THR A 168 -16.55 -19.60 -11.45
N LEU A 169 -17.12 -20.08 -12.56
CA LEU A 169 -17.24 -19.30 -13.79
C LEU A 169 -18.03 -18.01 -13.58
N LYS A 170 -19.15 -18.07 -12.83
CA LYS A 170 -19.97 -16.92 -12.49
C LYS A 170 -19.17 -15.83 -11.75
N ALA A 171 -18.26 -16.22 -10.85
CA ALA A 171 -17.40 -15.25 -10.15
C ALA A 171 -16.41 -14.58 -11.11
N LEU A 172 -15.80 -15.35 -12.03
CA LEU A 172 -14.89 -14.83 -13.05
C LEU A 172 -15.59 -13.83 -13.98
N GLU A 173 -16.76 -14.18 -14.50
CA GLU A 173 -17.55 -13.32 -15.38
C GLU A 173 -17.98 -12.04 -14.67
N LYS A 174 -18.39 -12.13 -13.40
CA LYS A 174 -18.73 -10.96 -12.57
C LYS A 174 -17.54 -9.99 -12.46
N ILE A 175 -16.33 -10.49 -12.18
CA ILE A 175 -15.13 -9.65 -12.07
C ILE A 175 -14.86 -8.90 -13.39
N MET A 176 -14.96 -9.59 -14.52
CA MET A 176 -14.78 -8.95 -15.84
C MET A 176 -15.95 -8.02 -16.23
N GLY A 177 -17.14 -8.24 -15.66
CA GLY A 177 -18.28 -7.35 -15.76
C GLY A 177 -18.07 -6.04 -15.01
N GLU A 178 -17.62 -6.11 -13.74
CA GLU A 178 -17.30 -4.94 -12.90
C GLU A 178 -16.27 -4.00 -13.57
N LEU A 179 -15.27 -4.57 -14.25
CA LEU A 179 -14.29 -3.78 -15.02
C LEU A 179 -14.92 -3.03 -16.20
N ARG A 180 -15.80 -3.71 -16.96
CA ARG A 180 -16.51 -3.12 -18.09
C ARG A 180 -17.46 -2.01 -17.65
N GLU A 181 -18.16 -2.20 -16.54
CA GLU A 181 -19.01 -1.17 -15.92
C GLU A 181 -18.19 0.05 -15.50
N SER A 182 -16.97 -0.17 -15.01
CA SER A 182 -16.01 0.88 -14.66
C SER A 182 -15.31 1.52 -15.87
N ARG A 183 -15.66 1.10 -17.10
CA ARG A 183 -15.05 1.54 -18.37
C ARG A 183 -13.54 1.31 -18.44
N ILE A 184 -13.07 0.23 -17.83
CA ILE A 184 -11.66 -0.16 -17.82
C ILE A 184 -11.49 -1.39 -18.72
N GLU A 185 -10.72 -1.23 -19.79
CA GLU A 185 -10.35 -2.34 -20.65
C GLU A 185 -9.26 -3.19 -19.98
N PRO A 186 -9.41 -4.52 -19.87
CA PRO A 186 -8.38 -5.39 -19.29
C PRO A 186 -7.11 -5.39 -20.15
N ASP A 187 -5.95 -5.24 -19.50
CA ASP A 187 -4.65 -5.37 -20.17
C ASP A 187 -4.35 -6.82 -20.59
N GLU A 188 -3.31 -7.01 -21.42
CA GLU A 188 -2.92 -8.33 -21.93
C GLU A 188 -2.65 -9.33 -20.79
N TYR A 189 -2.04 -8.87 -19.70
CA TYR A 189 -1.77 -9.71 -18.53
C TYR A 189 -3.06 -10.24 -17.90
N LEU A 190 -4.03 -9.36 -17.63
CA LEU A 190 -5.29 -9.73 -17.00
C LEU A 190 -6.15 -10.61 -17.91
N GLN A 191 -6.16 -10.35 -19.22
CA GLN A 191 -6.84 -11.21 -20.19
C GLN A 191 -6.27 -12.62 -20.18
N ASN A 192 -4.94 -12.76 -20.24
CA ASN A 192 -4.27 -14.05 -20.19
C ASN A 192 -4.52 -14.78 -18.85
N LEU A 193 -4.50 -14.05 -17.73
CA LEU A 193 -4.80 -14.60 -16.41
C LEU A 193 -6.25 -15.12 -16.33
N TYR A 194 -7.21 -14.35 -16.86
CA TYR A 194 -8.61 -14.74 -16.92
C TYR A 194 -8.80 -16.02 -17.74
N LEU A 195 -8.24 -16.09 -18.96
CA LEU A 195 -8.37 -17.27 -19.83
C LEU A 195 -7.82 -18.53 -19.18
N ARG A 196 -6.63 -18.44 -18.56
CA ARG A 196 -6.03 -19.57 -17.84
C ARG A 196 -6.91 -20.01 -16.67
N LYS A 197 -7.43 -19.06 -15.89
CA LYS A 197 -8.28 -19.38 -14.73
C LYS A 197 -9.63 -19.96 -15.14
N LYS A 198 -10.22 -19.47 -16.21
CA LYS A 198 -11.46 -19.99 -16.78
C LYS A 198 -11.32 -21.48 -17.12
N GLN A 199 -10.26 -21.85 -17.84
CA GLN A 199 -9.98 -23.25 -18.17
C GLN A 199 -9.73 -24.12 -16.93
N GLU A 200 -9.09 -23.58 -15.89
CA GLU A 200 -8.87 -24.29 -14.62
C GLU A 200 -10.20 -24.61 -13.93
N VAL A 201 -11.10 -23.62 -13.84
CA VAL A 201 -12.40 -23.75 -13.18
C VAL A 201 -13.32 -24.70 -13.95
N GLU A 202 -13.38 -24.59 -15.29
CA GLU A 202 -14.18 -25.49 -16.14
C GLU A 202 -13.78 -26.96 -15.96
N ARG A 203 -12.47 -27.24 -15.90
CA ARG A 203 -11.97 -28.60 -15.67
C ARG A 203 -12.37 -29.13 -14.30
N LYS A 204 -12.36 -28.29 -13.26
CA LYS A 204 -12.77 -28.67 -11.91
C LYS A 204 -14.27 -28.97 -11.83
N GLU A 205 -15.12 -28.11 -12.40
CA GLU A 205 -16.57 -28.31 -12.43
C GLU A 205 -16.95 -29.59 -13.22
N THR A 206 -16.22 -29.88 -14.31
CA THR A 206 -16.42 -31.12 -15.10
C THR A 206 -15.98 -32.37 -14.32
N ALA A 207 -14.87 -32.30 -13.59
CA ALA A 207 -14.40 -33.41 -12.76
C ALA A 207 -15.34 -33.71 -11.57
N GLU A 208 -15.87 -32.67 -10.93
CA GLU A 208 -16.81 -32.80 -9.81
C GLU A 208 -18.17 -33.34 -10.26
N SER A 209 -18.67 -32.91 -11.42
CA SER A 209 -19.91 -33.44 -12.00
C SER A 209 -19.78 -34.89 -12.52
N GLY A 210 -18.58 -35.30 -12.95
CA GLY A 210 -18.26 -36.68 -13.31
C GLY A 210 -18.12 -37.62 -12.10
N ALA A 211 -17.63 -37.12 -10.96
CA ALA A 211 -17.44 -37.91 -9.73
C ALA A 211 -18.74 -38.15 -8.92
N ALA A 212 -19.78 -37.35 -9.14
CA ALA A 212 -21.09 -37.49 -8.48
C ALA A 212 -21.96 -38.66 -9.01
N LYS A 213 -21.41 -39.54 -9.86
CA LYS A 213 -22.05 -40.80 -10.26
C LYS A 213 -21.20 -42.01 -9.86
N PRO A 214 -21.48 -42.60 -8.69
CA PRO A 214 -21.51 -44.05 -8.58
C PRO A 214 -22.79 -44.54 -7.89
N GLY A 215 -23.56 -45.34 -8.63
CA GLY A 215 -24.42 -46.43 -8.15
C GLY A 215 -25.51 -46.10 -7.15
#